data_AF-A0A1L3LUU0-F1
#
_entry.id   AF-A0A1L3LUU0-F1
#
_cell.length_a   1.000
_cell.length_b   1.000
_cell.length_c   1.000
_cell.angle_alpha   90.00
_cell.angle_beta   90.00
_cell.angle_gamma   90.00
#
_symmetry.space_group_name_H-M   'P 1'
#
loop_
_entity.id
_entity.type
_entity.pdbx_description
1 polymer ?
#
loop_
_entity_poly.entity_id
_entity_poly.type
_entity_poly.pdbx_seq_one_letter_code
_entity_poly.pdbx_strand_id
1 'polypeptide(L)'
;MIIGRALSEADSIALVPKIWPSIDNVSPKEQGGPIARQGFSYQDEIAVGFMLDMIADAGLVKIHFETHDDLVLVRSKGGDRAEATAEFVQVKASEPDKLWSVADICQRKKKDAAGTSIFETSLARDEHEEIATFRLVTLRPVVSDLAPLTYTFGLEGRDPKCDAMKALEKALNDKFPGLRSAKENDCGYWLESCFWDVRHDLNTVKKANRLRLFTLAEEAGQPLLLEQIEVLLTELRGWVKAAGDAKWIPDKSKKIVARVDAIAWWRQSLARLAHAADAASGGTLVEKMRGARLPQELIAMAVELRLSYAAKVRTATYMEPDLSEALQEQVKSTTQSLSADLAAGLLDLNGPQFHARCLTEMNKINAARANGTKDHAAFLKGCLYDIADRCLLRFDRSVS
;
A
#
# COMPACT_ATOMS: atom_id res chain seq x y z
N MET A 1 43.81 -51.11 -45.83
CA MET A 1 42.65 -51.83 -45.30
C MET A 1 42.34 -51.23 -43.95
N ILE A 2 41.28 -50.42 -43.91
CA ILE A 2 40.76 -49.69 -42.75
C ILE A 2 39.93 -50.68 -41.93
N ILE A 3 40.12 -50.74 -40.60
CA ILE A 3 39.00 -50.93 -39.66
C ILE A 3 39.29 -50.09 -38.42
N GLY A 4 38.76 -48.86 -38.43
CA GLY A 4 38.58 -48.05 -37.23
C GLY A 4 37.47 -48.65 -36.39
N ARG A 5 37.72 -48.77 -35.08
CA ARG A 5 36.71 -49.21 -34.11
C ARG A 5 35.90 -47.98 -33.72
N ALA A 6 34.65 -47.94 -34.16
CA ALA A 6 33.69 -46.91 -33.85
C ALA A 6 33.49 -46.81 -32.34
N LEU A 7 33.69 -45.61 -31.79
CA LEU A 7 33.07 -45.19 -30.54
C LEU A 7 31.58 -45.01 -30.85
N SER A 8 30.73 -45.74 -30.13
CA SER A 8 29.28 -45.58 -30.23
C SER A 8 28.88 -44.19 -29.74
N GLU A 9 28.26 -43.41 -30.62
CA GLU A 9 27.43 -42.25 -30.28
C GLU A 9 26.32 -42.71 -29.34
N ALA A 10 26.52 -42.54 -28.05
CA ALA A 10 25.47 -42.68 -27.04
C ALA A 10 25.25 -41.31 -26.41
N ASP A 11 24.14 -40.69 -26.81
CA ASP A 11 23.36 -39.70 -26.07
C ASP A 11 24.10 -38.54 -25.42
N SER A 12 24.71 -37.68 -26.24
CA SER A 12 24.81 -36.26 -25.89
C SER A 12 23.49 -35.57 -26.23
N ILE A 13 22.44 -35.82 -25.42
CA ILE A 13 21.26 -34.95 -25.41
C ILE A 13 21.75 -33.62 -24.87
N ALA A 14 21.97 -32.65 -25.76
CA ALA A 14 22.14 -31.26 -25.35
C ALA A 14 20.91 -30.87 -24.53
N LEU A 15 21.08 -30.73 -23.22
CA LEU A 15 20.06 -30.19 -22.33
C LEU A 15 19.68 -28.82 -22.87
N VAL A 16 18.54 -28.72 -23.55
CA VAL A 16 17.98 -27.44 -23.95
C VAL A 16 17.81 -26.63 -22.66
N PRO A 17 18.45 -25.46 -22.52
CA PRO A 17 18.31 -24.65 -21.33
C PRO A 17 16.82 -24.38 -21.08
N LYS A 18 16.34 -24.74 -19.90
CA LYS A 18 14.95 -24.45 -19.51
C LYS A 18 14.78 -22.94 -19.48
N ILE A 19 14.02 -22.40 -20.44
CA ILE A 19 13.71 -20.98 -20.49
C ILE A 19 12.58 -20.71 -19.50
N TRP A 20 12.85 -19.86 -18.52
CA TRP A 20 11.87 -19.45 -17.52
C TRP A 20 11.08 -18.24 -18.03
N PRO A 21 9.75 -18.21 -17.87
CA PRO A 21 8.97 -17.02 -18.19
C PRO A 21 9.17 -15.93 -17.12
N SER A 22 9.24 -14.67 -17.54
CA SER A 22 9.15 -13.53 -16.61
C SER A 22 7.85 -13.58 -15.80
N ILE A 23 7.94 -13.16 -14.54
CA ILE A 23 6.81 -13.01 -13.61
C ILE A 23 5.68 -12.15 -14.19
N ASP A 24 5.99 -11.24 -15.11
CA ASP A 24 5.00 -10.43 -15.81
C ASP A 24 4.05 -11.29 -16.63
N ASN A 25 4.52 -12.38 -17.22
CA ASN A 25 3.79 -13.11 -18.24
C ASN A 25 3.06 -14.34 -17.69
N VAL A 26 3.26 -14.66 -16.42
CA VAL A 26 2.69 -15.85 -15.78
C VAL A 26 1.46 -15.47 -14.97
N SER A 27 0.33 -16.12 -15.26
CA SER A 27 -0.86 -16.01 -14.43
C SER A 27 -0.58 -16.58 -13.04
N PRO A 28 -0.97 -15.86 -11.96
CA PRO A 28 -0.79 -16.38 -10.62
C PRO A 28 -1.63 -17.65 -10.40
N LYS A 29 -1.02 -18.65 -9.76
CA LYS A 29 -1.65 -19.95 -9.43
C LYS A 29 -2.77 -19.80 -8.40
N GLU A 30 -2.62 -18.83 -7.50
CA GLU A 30 -3.61 -18.44 -6.52
C GLU A 30 -3.86 -16.93 -6.68
N GLN A 31 -5.13 -16.53 -6.68
CA GLN A 31 -5.53 -15.13 -6.61
C GLN A 31 -6.31 -14.94 -5.31
N GLY A 32 -6.05 -13.84 -4.60
CA GLY A 32 -6.96 -13.38 -3.56
C GLY A 32 -8.37 -13.31 -4.14
N GLY A 33 -9.31 -14.03 -3.53
CA GLY A 33 -10.71 -13.96 -3.96
C GLY A 33 -11.24 -12.54 -3.75
N PRO A 34 -12.05 -11.99 -4.67
CA PRO A 34 -12.68 -10.68 -4.49
C PRO A 34 -13.76 -10.80 -3.39
N ILE A 35 -13.32 -10.82 -2.14
CA ILE A 35 -14.20 -10.60 -1.01
C ILE A 35 -14.37 -9.08 -0.97
N ALA A 36 -15.60 -8.59 -1.12
CA ALA A 36 -15.94 -7.20 -0.88
C ALA A 36 -15.69 -6.88 0.61
N ARG A 37 -14.43 -6.60 0.94
CA ARG A 37 -14.00 -6.20 2.29
C ARG A 37 -14.34 -4.73 2.45
N GLN A 38 -15.00 -4.39 3.55
CA GLN A 38 -15.29 -3.00 3.90
C GLN A 38 -14.00 -2.32 4.42
N GLY A 39 -13.60 -1.20 3.81
CA GLY A 39 -12.46 -0.39 4.23
C GLY A 39 -11.09 -0.87 3.73
N PHE A 40 -10.03 -0.27 4.27
CA PHE A 40 -8.63 -0.61 3.99
C PHE A 40 -8.08 -1.58 5.03
N SER A 41 -7.46 -2.65 4.57
CA SER A 41 -6.86 -3.68 5.41
C SER A 41 -5.43 -3.35 5.82
N TYR A 42 -4.88 -4.13 6.75
CA TYR A 42 -3.45 -4.04 7.10
C TYR A 42 -2.54 -4.30 5.90
N GLN A 43 -2.91 -5.26 5.05
CA GLN A 43 -2.16 -5.57 3.82
C GLN A 43 -2.16 -4.39 2.85
N ASP A 44 -3.29 -3.69 2.71
CA ASP A 44 -3.36 -2.47 1.87
C ASP A 44 -2.38 -1.40 2.39
N GLU A 45 -2.33 -1.19 3.71
CA GLU A 45 -1.41 -0.21 4.31
C GLU A 45 0.07 -0.59 4.15
N ILE A 46 0.39 -1.89 4.20
CA ILE A 46 1.74 -2.40 3.87
C ILE A 46 2.09 -2.08 2.43
N ALA A 47 1.16 -2.30 1.51
CA ALA A 47 1.37 -2.08 0.09
C ALA A 47 1.48 -0.59 -0.26
N VAL A 48 0.76 0.29 0.44
CA VAL A 48 0.99 1.75 0.39
C VAL A 48 2.41 2.09 0.80
N GLY A 49 2.94 1.46 1.85
CA GLY A 49 4.33 1.63 2.24
C GLY A 49 5.31 1.30 1.09
N PHE A 50 5.06 0.22 0.34
CA PHE A 50 5.86 -0.14 -0.83
C PHE A 50 5.67 0.78 -2.04
N MET A 51 4.48 1.37 -2.22
CA MET A 51 4.28 2.43 -3.21
C MET A 51 5.16 3.64 -2.90
N LEU A 52 5.29 4.02 -1.62
CA LEU A 52 6.22 5.08 -1.19
C LEU A 52 7.68 4.68 -1.42
N ASP A 53 8.04 3.41 -1.17
CA ASP A 53 9.37 2.89 -1.50
C ASP A 53 9.66 3.01 -3.00
N MET A 54 8.69 2.71 -3.86
CA MET A 54 8.85 2.80 -5.31
C MET A 54 9.05 4.25 -5.79
N ILE A 55 8.43 5.22 -5.11
CA ILE A 55 8.68 6.64 -5.38
C ILE A 55 10.11 7.01 -4.98
N ALA A 56 10.54 6.61 -3.78
CA ALA A 56 11.85 6.93 -3.21
C ALA A 56 13.02 6.25 -3.93
N ASP A 57 12.87 4.99 -4.29
CA ASP A 57 13.93 4.11 -4.78
C ASP A 57 13.75 3.83 -6.29
N ALA A 58 14.70 4.30 -7.09
CA ALA A 58 14.72 4.07 -8.53
C ALA A 58 14.88 2.59 -8.92
N GLY A 59 15.41 1.76 -8.01
CA GLY A 59 15.61 0.33 -8.23
C GLY A 59 14.33 -0.49 -8.17
N LEU A 60 13.27 -0.02 -7.49
CA LEU A 60 11.97 -0.68 -7.45
C LEU A 60 11.12 -0.23 -8.65
N VAL A 61 11.03 -1.06 -9.70
CA VAL A 61 10.51 -0.63 -11.01
C VAL A 61 9.01 -0.89 -11.18
N LYS A 62 8.42 -1.83 -10.45
CA LYS A 62 6.98 -2.11 -10.44
C LYS A 62 6.59 -2.97 -9.23
N ILE A 63 5.30 -2.94 -8.92
CA ILE A 63 4.66 -3.74 -7.86
C ILE A 63 3.47 -4.48 -8.45
N HIS A 64 3.35 -5.77 -8.19
CA HIS A 64 2.17 -6.57 -8.53
C HIS A 64 1.34 -6.80 -7.26
N PHE A 65 0.03 -6.61 -7.35
CA PHE A 65 -0.90 -6.67 -6.21
C PHE A 65 -1.79 -7.92 -6.28
N GLU A 66 -1.82 -8.71 -5.20
CA GLU A 66 -2.62 -9.94 -5.10
C GLU A 66 -2.30 -10.93 -6.24
N THR A 67 -1.01 -11.11 -6.53
CA THR A 67 -0.51 -12.03 -7.56
C THR A 67 0.63 -12.85 -7.02
N HIS A 68 0.54 -14.17 -7.20
CA HIS A 68 1.49 -15.16 -6.72
C HIS A 68 1.47 -15.23 -5.19
N ASP A 69 1.83 -14.18 -4.47
CA ASP A 69 1.53 -14.00 -3.06
C ASP A 69 0.73 -12.69 -2.85
N ASP A 70 0.85 -12.07 -1.67
CA ASP A 70 0.10 -10.84 -1.35
C ASP A 70 0.60 -9.66 -2.18
N LEU A 71 1.91 -9.56 -2.39
CA LEU A 71 2.56 -8.59 -3.29
C LEU A 71 3.80 -9.21 -3.96
N VAL A 72 4.16 -8.72 -5.14
CA VAL A 72 5.48 -8.96 -5.75
C VAL A 72 6.15 -7.63 -6.07
N LEU A 73 7.33 -7.40 -5.51
CA LEU A 73 8.13 -6.21 -5.77
C LEU A 73 9.21 -6.58 -6.79
N VAL A 74 9.21 -5.94 -7.96
CA VAL A 74 10.22 -6.21 -8.97
C VAL A 74 11.25 -5.10 -8.97
N ARG A 75 12.51 -5.47 -8.73
CA ARG A 75 13.64 -4.55 -8.73
C ARG A 75 14.57 -4.83 -9.90
N SER A 76 15.22 -3.79 -10.42
CA SER A 76 16.23 -3.90 -11.46
C SER A 76 17.35 -2.89 -11.19
N LYS A 77 18.60 -3.35 -11.23
CA LYS A 77 19.78 -2.48 -11.15
C LYS A 77 20.08 -1.95 -12.54
N GLY A 78 20.04 -0.62 -12.69
CA GLY A 78 20.44 0.04 -13.94
C GLY A 78 19.56 -0.27 -15.17
N GLY A 79 18.37 -0.84 -14.98
CA GLY A 79 17.47 -1.24 -16.07
C GLY A 79 17.84 -2.55 -16.76
N ASP A 80 18.86 -3.26 -16.26
CA ASP A 80 19.17 -4.61 -16.76
C ASP A 80 18.11 -5.60 -16.27
N ARG A 81 17.52 -6.33 -17.22
CA ARG A 81 16.54 -7.39 -16.94
C ARG A 81 17.21 -8.67 -16.47
N ALA A 82 18.48 -8.91 -16.84
CA ALA A 82 19.20 -10.13 -16.47
C ALA A 82 19.49 -10.20 -14.96
N GLU A 83 19.54 -9.06 -14.28
CA GLU A 83 19.72 -8.97 -12.82
C GLU A 83 18.43 -8.57 -12.09
N ALA A 84 17.26 -8.69 -12.75
CA ALA A 84 16.00 -8.36 -12.10
C ALA A 84 15.68 -9.35 -10.99
N THR A 85 15.25 -8.82 -9.85
CA THR A 85 14.78 -9.63 -8.71
C THR A 85 13.27 -9.49 -8.56
N ALA A 86 12.57 -10.60 -8.33
CA ALA A 86 11.18 -10.62 -7.90
C ALA A 86 11.14 -10.96 -6.41
N GLU A 87 10.77 -9.99 -5.58
CA GLU A 87 10.59 -10.18 -4.14
C GLU A 87 9.14 -10.54 -3.85
N PHE A 88 8.92 -11.79 -3.45
CA PHE A 88 7.61 -12.33 -3.09
C PHE A 88 7.30 -12.00 -1.64
N VAL A 89 6.34 -11.10 -1.43
CA VAL A 89 5.97 -10.60 -0.10
C VAL A 89 4.72 -11.32 0.38
N GLN A 90 4.80 -11.86 1.59
CA GLN A 90 3.67 -12.49 2.27
C GLN A 90 3.40 -11.77 3.61
N VAL A 91 2.19 -11.25 3.76
CA VAL A 91 1.74 -10.47 4.91
C VAL A 91 0.92 -11.36 5.85
N LYS A 92 1.41 -11.55 7.08
CA LYS A 92 0.76 -12.35 8.12
C LYS A 92 0.20 -11.47 9.22
N ALA A 93 -1.04 -11.00 9.01
CA ALA A 93 -1.73 -10.09 9.92
C ALA A 93 -2.91 -10.73 10.69
N SER A 94 -3.27 -11.98 10.40
CA SER A 94 -4.41 -12.67 11.03
C SER A 94 -4.14 -13.19 12.44
N GLU A 95 -2.88 -13.19 12.89
CA GLU A 95 -2.45 -13.75 14.17
C GLU A 95 -1.71 -12.68 15.00
N PRO A 96 -2.43 -11.75 15.66
CA PRO A 96 -1.86 -10.52 16.24
C PRO A 96 -0.90 -10.73 17.40
N ASP A 97 -1.01 -11.84 18.12
CA ASP A 97 -0.18 -12.15 19.30
C ASP A 97 0.84 -13.26 19.05
N LYS A 98 1.01 -13.70 17.80
CA LYS A 98 1.86 -14.84 17.46
C LYS A 98 3.32 -14.45 17.31
N LEU A 99 4.17 -15.07 18.12
CA LEU A 99 5.61 -15.12 17.90
C LEU A 99 5.90 -16.27 16.94
N TRP A 100 6.30 -15.95 15.70
CA TRP A 100 6.52 -16.95 14.67
C TRP A 100 7.77 -17.78 14.96
N SER A 101 7.64 -19.10 14.76
CA SER A 101 8.70 -20.10 14.95
C SER A 101 8.95 -20.90 13.68
N VAL A 102 10.05 -21.68 13.68
CA VAL A 102 10.35 -22.64 12.60
C VAL A 102 9.20 -23.64 12.43
N ALA A 103 8.57 -24.07 13.52
CA ALA A 103 7.44 -24.99 13.45
C ALA A 103 6.25 -24.39 12.70
N ASP A 104 5.96 -23.09 12.91
CA ASP A 104 4.86 -22.40 12.24
C ASP A 104 5.07 -22.29 10.73
N ILE A 105 6.27 -21.89 10.29
CA ILE A 105 6.54 -21.74 8.85
C ILE A 105 6.62 -23.08 8.13
N CYS A 106 6.92 -24.16 8.85
CA CYS A 106 6.91 -25.53 8.34
C CYS A 106 5.55 -26.23 8.48
N GLN A 107 4.56 -25.59 9.13
CA GLN A 107 3.27 -26.21 9.34
C GLN A 107 2.49 -26.26 8.03
N ARG A 108 2.20 -27.48 7.54
CA ARG A 108 1.29 -27.70 6.42
C ARG A 108 -0.17 -27.52 6.86
N LYS A 109 -1.03 -27.08 5.95
CA LYS A 109 -2.48 -26.90 6.21
C LYS A 109 -3.16 -28.22 6.65
N LYS A 110 -2.67 -29.35 6.11
CA LYS A 110 -3.00 -30.71 6.54
C LYS A 110 -1.70 -31.53 6.53
N LYS A 111 -1.60 -32.56 7.37
CA LYS A 111 -0.37 -33.37 7.53
C LYS A 111 0.21 -33.86 6.19
N ASP A 112 -0.65 -34.33 5.29
CA ASP A 112 -0.25 -34.91 4.00
C ASP A 112 -0.32 -33.91 2.83
N ALA A 113 -0.67 -32.65 3.08
CA ALA A 113 -0.76 -31.62 2.05
C ALA A 113 0.62 -30.99 1.79
N ALA A 114 1.49 -31.73 1.10
CA ALA A 114 2.80 -31.23 0.65
C ALA A 114 2.64 -29.95 -0.18
N GLY A 115 3.60 -29.03 -0.06
CA GLY A 115 3.58 -27.74 -0.77
C GLY A 115 2.69 -26.66 -0.14
N THR A 116 2.13 -26.89 1.06
CA THR A 116 1.16 -25.96 1.69
C THR A 116 1.67 -25.23 2.92
N SER A 117 2.87 -25.55 3.41
CA SER A 117 3.51 -24.74 4.45
C SER A 117 4.04 -23.43 3.88
N ILE A 118 4.23 -22.41 4.72
CA ILE A 118 4.76 -21.11 4.31
C ILE A 118 6.11 -21.27 3.61
N PHE A 119 7.00 -22.08 4.20
CA PHE A 119 8.33 -22.34 3.64
C PHE A 119 8.26 -23.01 2.27
N GLU A 120 7.48 -24.09 2.13
CA GLU A 120 7.33 -24.79 0.85
C GLU A 120 6.74 -23.90 -0.24
N THR A 121 5.65 -23.17 0.07
CA THR A 121 4.99 -22.28 -0.89
C THR A 121 5.90 -21.13 -1.30
N SER A 122 6.65 -20.56 -0.35
CA SER A 122 7.59 -19.47 -0.61
C SER A 122 8.73 -19.93 -1.52
N LEU A 123 9.42 -21.04 -1.20
CA LEU A 123 10.50 -21.56 -2.04
C LEU A 123 10.00 -21.98 -3.44
N ALA A 124 8.77 -22.47 -3.55
CA ALA A 124 8.17 -22.84 -4.84
C ALA A 124 7.97 -21.66 -5.81
N ARG A 125 8.04 -20.39 -5.34
CA ARG A 125 7.97 -19.20 -6.20
C ARG A 125 9.20 -18.99 -7.07
N ASP A 126 10.30 -19.66 -6.74
CA ASP A 126 11.49 -19.67 -7.56
C ASP A 126 11.31 -20.57 -8.80
N GLU A 127 10.53 -20.02 -9.73
CA GLU A 127 10.09 -20.67 -10.98
C GLU A 127 9.92 -19.67 -12.15
N HIS A 128 10.49 -18.46 -12.03
CA HIS A 128 10.37 -17.36 -12.99
C HIS A 128 11.73 -16.91 -13.50
N GLU A 129 11.78 -16.10 -14.57
CA GLU A 129 13.04 -15.58 -15.12
C GLU A 129 13.84 -14.78 -14.08
N GLU A 130 13.15 -13.98 -13.27
CA GLU A 130 13.75 -13.14 -12.24
C GLU A 130 14.35 -13.96 -11.08
N ILE A 131 15.35 -13.38 -10.40
CA ILE A 131 15.92 -13.94 -9.18
C ILE A 131 14.88 -13.80 -8.05
N ALA A 132 14.47 -14.93 -7.47
CA ALA A 132 13.45 -14.95 -6.44
C ALA A 132 14.02 -14.56 -5.08
N THR A 133 13.46 -13.53 -4.46
CA THR A 133 13.72 -13.17 -3.06
C THR A 133 12.41 -13.22 -2.29
N PHE A 134 12.47 -13.33 -0.97
CA PHE A 134 11.29 -13.60 -0.16
C PHE A 134 11.18 -12.60 0.98
N ARG A 135 9.96 -12.17 1.29
CA ARG A 135 9.72 -11.30 2.45
C ARG A 135 8.51 -11.77 3.23
N LEU A 136 8.70 -11.96 4.52
CA LEU A 136 7.61 -12.25 5.46
C LEU A 136 7.35 -11.00 6.30
N VAL A 137 6.15 -10.42 6.17
CA VAL A 137 5.73 -9.23 6.92
C VAL A 137 4.81 -9.67 8.07
N THR A 138 5.15 -9.30 9.30
CA THR A 138 4.43 -9.76 10.50
C THR A 138 4.18 -8.64 11.51
N LEU A 139 3.19 -8.85 12.38
CA LEU A 139 2.82 -7.92 13.44
C LEU A 139 3.76 -8.00 14.65
N ARG A 140 4.22 -9.19 15.02
CA ARG A 140 5.06 -9.41 16.19
C ARG A 140 6.45 -9.91 15.78
N PRO A 141 7.47 -9.69 16.63
CA PRO A 141 8.77 -10.30 16.44
C PRO A 141 8.70 -11.82 16.35
N VAL A 142 9.74 -12.40 15.76
CA VAL A 142 9.95 -13.84 15.71
C VAL A 142 10.60 -14.35 17.00
N VAL A 143 10.53 -15.67 17.22
CA VAL A 143 11.36 -16.32 18.23
C VAL A 143 12.84 -16.29 17.83
N SER A 144 13.74 -16.51 18.79
CA SER A 144 15.20 -16.42 18.61
C SER A 144 15.74 -17.17 17.40
N ASP A 145 15.17 -18.34 17.11
CA ASP A 145 15.65 -19.23 16.06
C ASP A 145 15.49 -18.64 14.65
N LEU A 146 14.55 -17.70 14.48
CA LEU A 146 14.31 -16.99 13.21
C LEU A 146 14.90 -15.57 13.21
N ALA A 147 15.47 -15.11 14.34
CA ALA A 147 16.04 -13.78 14.46
C ALA A 147 17.07 -13.42 13.37
N PRO A 148 17.92 -14.34 12.88
CA PRO A 148 18.84 -14.04 11.77
C PRO A 148 18.14 -13.43 10.54
N LEU A 149 16.91 -13.87 10.24
CA LEU A 149 16.17 -13.38 9.06
C LEU A 149 15.69 -11.93 9.21
N THR A 150 15.69 -11.37 10.43
CA THR A 150 15.29 -9.97 10.69
C THR A 150 16.41 -8.97 10.45
N TYR A 151 17.66 -9.44 10.34
CA TYR A 151 18.80 -8.57 10.11
C TYR A 151 18.91 -8.17 8.64
N THR A 152 19.49 -6.99 8.39
CA THR A 152 19.80 -6.53 7.04
C THR A 152 20.76 -7.50 6.35
N PHE A 153 20.56 -7.69 5.04
CA PHE A 153 21.48 -8.49 4.22
C PHE A 153 22.92 -7.96 4.33
N GLY A 154 23.88 -8.89 4.37
CA GLY A 154 25.32 -8.58 4.46
C GLY A 154 25.86 -8.35 5.87
N LEU A 155 25.01 -8.33 6.91
CA LEU A 155 25.47 -8.31 8.30
C LEU A 155 25.94 -9.68 8.77
N GLU A 156 26.88 -9.71 9.72
CA GLU A 156 27.49 -10.95 10.25
C GLU A 156 26.47 -11.94 10.80
N GLY A 157 25.40 -11.45 11.44
CA GLY A 157 24.29 -12.27 11.92
C GLY A 157 23.49 -13.00 10.83
N ARG A 158 23.78 -12.73 9.55
CA ARG A 158 23.24 -13.41 8.37
C ARG A 158 24.27 -14.19 7.56
N ASP A 159 25.52 -14.24 8.00
CA ASP A 159 26.52 -15.07 7.33
C ASP A 159 26.04 -16.54 7.38
N PRO A 160 25.90 -17.23 6.24
CA PRO A 160 25.51 -18.64 6.20
C PRO A 160 26.41 -19.55 7.05
N LYS A 161 27.64 -19.10 7.34
CA LYS A 161 28.60 -19.83 8.16
C LYS A 161 28.43 -19.61 9.65
N CYS A 162 27.64 -18.63 10.09
CA CYS A 162 27.42 -18.39 11.51
C CYS A 162 26.56 -19.50 12.13
N ASP A 163 26.73 -19.73 13.43
CA ASP A 163 26.07 -20.85 14.12
C ASP A 163 24.54 -20.74 14.08
N ALA A 164 24.01 -19.52 14.16
CA ALA A 164 22.56 -19.29 14.13
C ALA A 164 21.95 -19.66 12.76
N MET A 165 22.59 -19.26 11.65
CA MET A 165 22.13 -19.59 10.30
C MET A 165 22.25 -21.10 10.02
N LYS A 166 23.36 -21.74 10.41
CA LYS A 166 23.53 -23.20 10.30
C LYS A 166 22.49 -23.97 11.10
N ALA A 167 22.19 -23.53 12.31
CA ALA A 167 21.18 -24.17 13.16
C ALA A 167 19.79 -24.06 12.53
N LEU A 168 19.45 -22.89 11.97
CA LEU A 168 18.18 -22.67 11.28
C LEU A 168 18.07 -23.50 9.99
N GLU A 169 19.12 -23.54 9.18
CA GLU A 169 19.18 -24.38 7.97
C GLU A 169 19.00 -25.86 8.32
N LYS A 170 19.69 -26.34 9.35
CA LYS A 170 19.53 -27.70 9.84
C LYS A 170 18.09 -27.96 10.29
N ALA A 171 17.48 -27.06 11.04
CA ALA A 171 16.11 -27.23 11.53
C ALA A 171 15.07 -27.32 10.40
N LEU A 172 15.28 -26.57 9.31
CA LEU A 172 14.44 -26.65 8.11
C LEU A 172 14.69 -27.93 7.31
N ASN A 173 15.95 -28.30 7.09
CA ASN A 173 16.32 -29.53 6.38
C ASN A 173 15.87 -30.80 7.12
N ASP A 174 15.92 -30.81 8.45
CA ASP A 174 15.41 -31.93 9.27
C ASP A 174 13.89 -32.12 9.06
N LYS A 175 13.14 -31.03 8.81
CA LYS A 175 11.69 -31.07 8.55
C LYS A 175 11.35 -31.36 7.08
N PHE A 176 12.16 -30.85 6.15
CA PHE A 176 11.95 -30.97 4.70
C PHE A 176 13.22 -31.43 3.99
N PRO A 177 13.62 -32.70 4.17
CA PRO A 177 14.86 -33.21 3.63
C PRO A 177 14.83 -33.20 2.09
N GLY A 178 15.80 -32.52 1.48
CA GLY A 178 15.99 -32.49 0.03
C GLY A 178 14.96 -31.65 -0.74
N LEU A 179 14.19 -30.80 -0.07
CA LEU A 179 13.27 -29.87 -0.75
C LEU A 179 14.05 -28.91 -1.65
N ARG A 180 13.61 -28.77 -2.91
CA ARG A 180 14.18 -27.85 -3.90
C ARG A 180 13.08 -27.09 -4.64
N SER A 181 13.42 -25.88 -5.09
CA SER A 181 12.60 -25.08 -6.00
C SER A 181 12.62 -25.67 -7.42
N ALA A 182 11.84 -25.06 -8.33
CA ALA A 182 11.82 -25.47 -9.73
C ALA A 182 13.16 -25.17 -10.45
N LYS A 183 13.99 -24.28 -9.91
CA LYS A 183 15.37 -23.99 -10.35
C LYS A 183 16.44 -24.74 -9.57
N GLU A 184 16.06 -25.77 -8.81
CA GLU A 184 16.96 -26.61 -8.01
C GLU A 184 17.62 -25.91 -6.80
N ASN A 185 17.18 -24.70 -6.45
CA ASN A 185 17.61 -24.01 -5.24
C ASN A 185 17.01 -24.66 -3.99
N ASP A 186 17.77 -24.70 -2.89
CA ASP A 186 17.39 -25.41 -1.67
C ASP A 186 17.08 -24.47 -0.48
N CYS A 187 17.05 -25.04 0.72
CA CYS A 187 16.82 -24.30 1.95
C CYS A 187 17.85 -23.20 2.20
N GLY A 188 19.13 -23.43 1.88
CA GLY A 188 20.19 -22.43 2.06
C GLY A 188 19.91 -21.18 1.23
N TYR A 189 19.53 -21.38 -0.04
CA TYR A 189 19.10 -20.29 -0.91
C TYR A 189 17.93 -19.48 -0.33
N TRP A 190 16.90 -20.16 0.18
CA TRP A 190 15.76 -19.48 0.80
C TRP A 190 16.20 -18.64 2.00
N LEU A 191 17.05 -19.19 2.87
CA LEU A 191 17.57 -18.48 4.04
C LEU A 191 18.45 -17.30 3.68
N GLU A 192 19.24 -17.38 2.62
CA GLU A 192 20.05 -16.26 2.14
C GLU A 192 19.21 -15.18 1.46
N SER A 193 18.06 -15.56 0.88
CA SER A 193 17.21 -14.67 0.07
C SER A 193 15.94 -14.19 0.79
N CYS A 194 15.68 -14.63 2.01
CA CYS A 194 14.47 -14.31 2.77
C CYS A 194 14.70 -13.23 3.83
N PHE A 195 13.87 -12.18 3.82
CA PHE A 195 13.89 -11.13 4.83
C PHE A 195 12.61 -11.15 5.69
N TRP A 196 12.78 -11.02 7.01
CA TRP A 196 11.67 -10.94 7.95
C TRP A 196 11.44 -9.51 8.40
N ASP A 197 10.30 -8.94 8.01
CA ASP A 197 9.94 -7.54 8.18
C ASP A 197 8.85 -7.41 9.27
N VAL A 198 9.24 -6.92 10.45
CA VAL A 198 8.31 -6.73 11.58
C VAL A 198 7.79 -5.31 11.56
N ARG A 199 6.48 -5.15 11.36
CA ARG A 199 5.84 -3.83 11.17
C ARG A 199 4.76 -3.48 12.19
N HIS A 200 4.63 -4.26 13.26
CA HIS A 200 3.70 -3.97 14.36
C HIS A 200 2.25 -3.86 13.89
N ASP A 201 1.44 -3.03 14.54
CA ASP A 201 0.02 -2.87 14.24
C ASP A 201 -0.25 -1.85 13.13
N LEU A 202 -1.50 -1.81 12.66
CA LEU A 202 -1.97 -0.91 11.61
C LEU A 202 -1.68 0.58 11.89
N ASN A 203 -1.83 1.03 13.13
CA ASN A 203 -1.60 2.44 13.46
C ASN A 203 -0.12 2.80 13.36
N THR A 204 0.76 1.87 13.76
CA THR A 204 2.20 2.04 13.62
C THR A 204 2.59 2.17 12.14
N VAL A 205 2.06 1.31 11.26
CA VAL A 205 2.30 1.40 9.82
C VAL A 205 1.77 2.71 9.23
N LYS A 206 0.54 3.13 9.59
CA LYS A 206 -0.03 4.41 9.14
C LYS A 206 0.85 5.61 9.50
N LYS A 207 1.35 5.65 10.73
CA LYS A 207 2.26 6.71 11.20
C LYS A 207 3.57 6.70 10.41
N ALA A 208 4.14 5.51 10.15
CA ALA A 208 5.35 5.37 9.35
C ALA A 208 5.14 5.85 7.91
N ASN A 209 4.03 5.49 7.27
CA ASN A 209 3.68 5.93 5.92
C ASN A 209 3.51 7.46 5.84
N ARG A 210 2.87 8.06 6.86
CA ARG A 210 2.75 9.51 6.99
C ARG A 210 4.11 10.20 7.09
N LEU A 211 5.01 9.70 7.93
CA LEU A 211 6.36 10.25 8.06
C LEU A 211 7.17 10.11 6.77
N ARG A 212 7.05 8.97 6.08
CA ARG A 212 7.69 8.75 4.77
C ARG A 212 7.22 9.73 3.72
N LEU A 213 5.91 9.91 3.58
CA LEU A 213 5.36 10.84 2.59
C LEU A 213 5.74 12.28 2.90
N PHE A 214 5.79 12.65 4.18
CA PHE A 214 6.33 13.93 4.62
C PHE A 214 7.79 14.11 4.19
N THR A 215 8.64 13.11 4.43
CA THR A 215 10.06 13.15 4.04
C THR A 215 10.23 13.27 2.52
N LEU A 216 9.45 12.53 1.73
CA LEU A 216 9.46 12.62 0.27
C LEU A 216 9.05 14.01 -0.24
N ALA A 217 8.09 14.66 0.43
CA ALA A 217 7.65 16.01 0.11
C ALA A 217 8.74 17.05 0.39
N GLU A 218 9.42 16.94 1.53
CA GLU A 218 10.57 17.77 1.89
C GLU A 218 11.73 17.61 0.89
N GLU A 219 12.07 16.36 0.53
CA GLU A 219 13.11 16.05 -0.46
C GLU A 219 12.77 16.60 -1.85
N ALA A 220 11.48 16.69 -2.18
CA ALA A 220 10.99 17.32 -3.41
C ALA A 220 10.94 18.86 -3.34
N GLY A 221 11.31 19.47 -2.20
CA GLY A 221 11.29 20.91 -1.99
C GLY A 221 9.88 21.51 -1.84
N GLN A 222 8.89 20.68 -1.53
CA GLN A 222 7.49 21.09 -1.37
C GLN A 222 6.93 20.57 -0.05
N PRO A 223 7.22 21.24 1.09
CA PRO A 223 6.71 20.83 2.39
C PRO A 223 5.18 20.80 2.37
N LEU A 224 4.61 19.66 2.75
CA LEU A 224 3.16 19.46 2.77
C LEU A 224 2.61 19.60 4.20
N LEU A 225 1.44 20.21 4.30
CA LEU A 225 0.67 20.21 5.53
C LEU A 225 0.18 18.80 5.86
N LEU A 226 -0.03 18.54 7.14
CA LEU A 226 -0.56 17.26 7.61
C LEU A 226 -1.80 16.85 6.81
N GLU A 227 -2.76 17.74 6.66
CA GLU A 227 -4.01 17.37 6.03
C GLU A 227 -3.82 17.03 4.54
N GLN A 228 -2.84 17.64 3.86
CA GLN A 228 -2.48 17.27 2.48
C GLN A 228 -1.85 15.87 2.42
N ILE A 229 -1.00 15.52 3.39
CA ILE A 229 -0.42 14.18 3.52
C ILE A 229 -1.53 13.12 3.68
N GLU A 230 -2.53 13.36 4.52
CA GLU A 230 -3.63 12.42 4.71
C GLU A 230 -4.48 12.22 3.45
N VAL A 231 -4.68 13.27 2.65
CA VAL A 231 -5.35 13.18 1.35
C VAL A 231 -4.58 12.27 0.41
N LEU A 232 -3.28 12.51 0.24
CA LEU A 232 -2.44 11.73 -0.66
C LEU A 232 -2.32 10.26 -0.23
N LEU A 233 -2.22 10.00 1.08
CA LEU A 233 -2.25 8.62 1.59
C LEU A 233 -3.60 7.94 1.31
N THR A 234 -4.71 8.67 1.40
CA THR A 234 -6.04 8.13 1.08
C THR A 234 -6.15 7.79 -0.41
N GLU A 235 -5.60 8.63 -1.30
CA GLU A 235 -5.52 8.35 -2.73
C GLU A 235 -4.68 7.10 -3.02
N LEU A 236 -3.50 6.98 -2.40
CA LEU A 236 -2.66 5.78 -2.53
C LEU A 236 -3.37 4.51 -2.04
N ARG A 237 -4.08 4.57 -0.90
CA ARG A 237 -4.88 3.44 -0.40
C ARG A 237 -5.97 3.04 -1.40
N GLY A 238 -6.64 4.02 -2.01
CA GLY A 238 -7.63 3.78 -3.06
C GLY A 238 -7.01 3.08 -4.28
N TRP A 239 -5.83 3.51 -4.72
CA TRP A 239 -5.12 2.90 -5.84
C TRP A 239 -4.70 1.46 -5.53
N VAL A 240 -4.08 1.23 -4.38
CA VAL A 240 -3.68 -0.11 -3.90
C VAL A 240 -4.88 -1.05 -3.85
N LYS A 241 -5.99 -0.59 -3.25
CA LYS A 241 -7.22 -1.38 -3.14
C LYS A 241 -7.76 -1.75 -4.51
N ALA A 242 -7.84 -0.78 -5.43
CA ALA A 242 -8.30 -1.02 -6.80
C ALA A 242 -7.40 -2.01 -7.56
N ALA A 243 -6.08 -1.96 -7.34
CA ALA A 243 -5.13 -2.90 -7.94
C ALA A 243 -5.27 -4.31 -7.36
N GLY A 244 -5.45 -4.43 -6.04
CA GLY A 244 -5.72 -5.71 -5.37
C GLY A 244 -7.03 -6.35 -5.84
N ASP A 245 -8.11 -5.56 -5.92
CA ASP A 245 -9.46 -6.01 -6.30
C ASP A 245 -9.60 -6.32 -7.81
N ALA A 246 -8.70 -5.83 -8.66
CA ALA A 246 -8.68 -6.14 -10.09
C ALA A 246 -8.46 -7.65 -10.33
N LYS A 247 -8.88 -8.17 -11.49
CA LYS A 247 -8.64 -9.58 -11.88
C LYS A 247 -7.42 -9.68 -12.80
N TRP A 248 -6.66 -10.79 -12.71
CA TRP A 248 -5.55 -10.99 -13.64
C TRP A 248 -6.00 -11.05 -15.11
N ILE A 249 -7.14 -11.70 -15.38
CA ILE A 249 -7.81 -11.66 -16.68
C ILE A 249 -9.20 -11.07 -16.44
N PRO A 250 -9.60 -10.00 -17.15
CA PRO A 250 -8.89 -9.31 -18.23
C PRO A 250 -7.98 -8.15 -17.79
N ASP A 251 -7.99 -7.78 -16.50
CA ASP A 251 -7.46 -6.51 -16.00
C ASP A 251 -6.01 -6.56 -15.50
N LYS A 252 -5.14 -7.38 -16.11
CA LYS A 252 -3.72 -7.54 -15.72
C LYS A 252 -3.01 -6.21 -15.48
N SER A 253 -3.20 -5.24 -16.37
CA SER A 253 -2.55 -3.92 -16.27
C SER A 253 -2.99 -3.12 -15.05
N LYS A 254 -4.15 -3.40 -14.45
CA LYS A 254 -4.60 -2.75 -13.22
C LYS A 254 -3.99 -3.40 -11.97
N LYS A 255 -3.56 -4.66 -12.06
CA LYS A 255 -2.87 -5.38 -10.97
C LYS A 255 -1.40 -5.01 -10.83
N ILE A 256 -0.80 -4.39 -11.84
CA ILE A 256 0.62 -4.07 -11.87
C ILE A 256 0.76 -2.55 -11.94
N VAL A 257 1.40 -1.96 -10.93
CA VAL A 257 1.71 -0.53 -10.94
C VAL A 257 3.18 -0.36 -11.25
N ALA A 258 3.47 0.32 -12.36
CA ALA A 258 4.84 0.65 -12.74
C ALA A 258 5.32 1.92 -12.03
N ARG A 259 6.63 2.01 -11.80
CA ARG A 259 7.24 3.19 -11.17
C ARG A 259 6.97 4.48 -11.93
N VAL A 260 6.96 4.42 -13.26
CA VAL A 260 6.68 5.59 -14.11
C VAL A 260 5.33 6.22 -13.78
N ASP A 261 4.31 5.39 -13.53
CA ASP A 261 2.97 5.85 -13.20
C ASP A 261 2.92 6.43 -11.79
N ALA A 262 3.56 5.78 -10.81
CA ALA A 262 3.64 6.28 -9.44
C ALA A 262 4.39 7.63 -9.35
N ILE A 263 5.48 7.80 -10.11
CA ILE A 263 6.21 9.07 -10.20
C ILE A 263 5.39 10.14 -10.91
N ALA A 264 4.67 9.79 -11.98
CA ALA A 264 3.77 10.72 -12.66
C ALA A 264 2.66 11.20 -11.72
N TRP A 265 2.01 10.28 -11.00
CA TRP A 265 1.02 10.60 -9.98
C TRP A 265 1.59 11.49 -8.87
N TRP A 266 2.80 11.18 -8.39
CA TRP A 266 3.46 11.96 -7.33
C TRP A 266 3.71 13.41 -7.77
N ARG A 267 4.31 13.60 -8.96
CA ARG A 267 4.57 14.92 -9.54
C ARG A 267 3.28 15.70 -9.78
N GLN A 268 2.25 15.05 -10.30
CA GLN A 268 0.94 15.66 -10.53
C GLN A 268 0.28 16.07 -9.20
N SER A 269 0.39 15.23 -8.17
CA SER A 269 -0.13 15.52 -6.85
C SER A 269 0.53 16.73 -6.20
N LEU A 270 1.85 16.79 -6.27
CA LEU A 270 2.65 17.92 -5.82
C LEU A 270 2.28 19.22 -6.56
N ALA A 271 2.24 19.20 -7.90
CA ALA A 271 1.85 20.36 -8.70
C ALA A 271 0.43 20.84 -8.37
N ARG A 272 -0.52 19.91 -8.24
CA ARG A 272 -1.91 20.19 -7.86
C ARG A 272 -2.00 20.88 -6.49
N LEU A 273 -1.22 20.42 -5.51
CA LEU A 273 -1.24 20.99 -4.16
C LEU A 273 -0.57 22.37 -4.12
N ALA A 274 0.49 22.57 -4.91
CA ALA A 274 1.12 23.89 -5.07
C ALA A 274 0.15 24.91 -5.71
N HIS A 275 -0.52 24.55 -6.81
CA HIS A 275 -1.49 25.44 -7.46
C HIS A 275 -2.68 25.83 -6.58
N ALA A 276 -3.12 24.94 -5.70
CA ALA A 276 -4.19 25.25 -4.76
C ALA A 276 -3.79 26.26 -3.68
N ALA A 277 -2.50 26.34 -3.33
CA ALA A 277 -1.99 27.39 -2.45
C ALA A 277 -1.99 28.77 -3.12
N ASP A 278 -1.79 28.81 -4.44
CA ASP A 278 -1.74 30.04 -5.25
C ASP A 278 -3.12 30.54 -5.71
N ALA A 279 -4.16 29.70 -5.64
CA ALA A 279 -5.51 30.07 -6.06
C ALA A 279 -6.09 31.19 -5.17
N ALA A 280 -6.77 32.16 -5.80
CA ALA A 280 -7.54 33.16 -5.07
C ALA A 280 -8.51 32.47 -4.10
N SER A 281 -8.54 32.90 -2.84
CA SER A 281 -9.33 32.29 -1.76
C SER A 281 -10.76 31.94 -2.22
N GLY A 282 -11.11 30.65 -2.21
CA GLY A 282 -12.39 30.12 -2.70
C GLY A 282 -12.35 29.50 -4.11
N GLY A 283 -11.27 29.66 -4.87
CA GLY A 283 -11.14 29.17 -6.24
C GLY A 283 -11.15 27.64 -6.33
N THR A 284 -10.38 26.97 -5.46
CA THR A 284 -10.31 25.51 -5.41
C THR A 284 -11.64 24.88 -4.99
N LEU A 285 -12.36 25.50 -4.06
CA LEU A 285 -13.72 25.09 -3.70
C LEU A 285 -14.66 25.12 -4.91
N VAL A 286 -14.64 26.23 -5.67
CA VAL A 286 -15.47 26.40 -6.86
C VAL A 286 -15.18 25.31 -7.90
N GLU A 287 -13.90 25.05 -8.18
CA GLU A 287 -13.50 24.00 -9.12
C GLU A 287 -13.99 22.62 -8.71
N LYS A 288 -13.81 22.24 -7.44
CA LYS A 288 -14.25 20.94 -6.90
C LYS A 288 -15.76 20.77 -6.96
N MET A 289 -16.51 21.81 -6.60
CA MET A 289 -17.96 21.76 -6.64
C MET A 289 -18.49 21.69 -8.09
N ARG A 290 -17.84 22.37 -9.04
CA ARG A 290 -18.14 22.22 -10.47
C ARG A 290 -17.82 20.83 -10.99
N GLY A 291 -16.67 20.26 -10.62
CA GLY A 291 -16.28 18.89 -10.97
C GLY A 291 -17.29 17.85 -10.48
N ALA A 292 -17.82 18.07 -9.27
CA ALA A 292 -18.91 17.29 -8.69
C ALA A 292 -20.30 17.62 -9.25
N ARG A 293 -20.40 18.45 -10.31
CA ARG A 293 -21.65 18.81 -11.00
C ARG A 293 -22.71 19.46 -10.08
N LEU A 294 -22.27 20.27 -9.12
CA LEU A 294 -23.17 21.04 -8.26
C LEU A 294 -23.70 22.29 -8.98
N PRO A 295 -24.97 22.69 -8.77
CA PRO A 295 -25.56 23.91 -9.30
C PRO A 295 -24.76 25.17 -8.93
N GLN A 296 -24.68 26.13 -9.87
CA GLN A 296 -23.92 27.37 -9.69
C GLN A 296 -24.40 28.21 -8.48
N GLU A 297 -25.69 28.18 -8.17
CA GLU A 297 -26.27 28.85 -7.00
C GLU A 297 -25.75 28.27 -5.68
N LEU A 298 -25.65 26.94 -5.58
CA LEU A 298 -25.10 26.27 -4.40
C LEU A 298 -23.60 26.56 -4.24
N ILE A 299 -22.88 26.68 -5.35
CA ILE A 299 -21.46 27.05 -5.34
C ILE A 299 -21.29 28.46 -4.78
N ALA A 300 -22.10 29.42 -5.24
CA ALA A 300 -22.05 30.80 -4.73
C ALA A 300 -22.34 30.86 -3.22
N MET A 301 -23.37 30.15 -2.75
CA MET A 301 -23.68 30.06 -1.32
C MET A 301 -22.56 29.40 -0.51
N ALA A 302 -21.89 28.38 -1.04
CA ALA A 302 -20.78 27.74 -0.37
C ALA A 302 -19.57 28.67 -0.21
N VAL A 303 -19.26 29.46 -1.24
CA VAL A 303 -18.21 30.49 -1.19
C VAL A 303 -18.56 31.54 -0.14
N GLU A 304 -19.80 32.02 -0.09
CA GLU A 304 -20.26 33.01 0.91
C GLU A 304 -20.16 32.47 2.35
N LEU A 305 -20.59 31.22 2.58
CA LEU A 305 -20.48 30.55 3.88
C LEU A 305 -19.02 30.40 4.31
N ARG A 306 -18.13 30.07 3.37
CA ARG A 306 -16.68 30.00 3.63
C ARG A 306 -16.10 31.36 3.99
N LEU A 307 -16.42 32.41 3.23
CA LEU A 307 -15.95 33.77 3.51
C LEU A 307 -16.44 34.25 4.89
N SER A 308 -17.70 33.97 5.21
CA SER A 308 -18.29 34.27 6.52
C SER A 308 -17.59 33.53 7.66
N TYR A 309 -17.24 32.25 7.45
CA TYR A 309 -16.44 31.48 8.40
C TYR A 309 -15.03 32.07 8.57
N ALA A 310 -14.33 32.37 7.47
CA ALA A 310 -13.00 32.95 7.52
C ALA A 310 -12.99 34.31 8.25
N ALA A 311 -14.00 35.15 8.02
CA ALA A 311 -14.17 36.40 8.75
C ALA A 311 -14.37 36.16 10.25
N LYS A 312 -15.22 35.20 10.64
CA LYS A 312 -15.46 34.84 12.05
C LYS A 312 -14.24 34.26 12.75
N VAL A 313 -13.43 33.45 12.07
CA VAL A 313 -12.20 32.88 12.66
C VAL A 313 -11.13 33.95 12.85
N ARG A 314 -11.03 34.94 11.95
CA ARG A 314 -10.07 36.05 12.06
C ARG A 314 -10.47 37.12 13.08
N THR A 315 -11.76 37.21 13.40
CA THR A 315 -12.28 38.16 14.37
C THR A 315 -12.67 37.39 15.64
N ALA A 316 -11.77 37.36 16.63
CA ALA A 316 -11.88 36.59 17.87
C ALA A 316 -13.07 36.99 18.80
N THR A 317 -14.09 37.65 18.27
CA THR A 317 -15.15 38.33 19.04
C THR A 317 -16.46 37.54 19.10
N TYR A 318 -16.63 36.49 18.29
CA TYR A 318 -17.95 35.87 18.08
C TYR A 318 -18.13 34.44 18.64
N MET A 319 -17.06 33.77 19.08
CA MET A 319 -17.12 32.43 19.67
C MET A 319 -15.96 32.26 20.67
N GLU A 320 -16.21 31.59 21.79
CA GLU A 320 -15.15 31.20 22.73
C GLU A 320 -14.09 30.37 21.97
N PRO A 321 -12.79 30.69 22.07
CA PRO A 321 -11.73 30.04 21.31
C PRO A 321 -11.78 28.50 21.40
N ASP A 322 -11.97 27.96 22.60
CA ASP A 322 -12.02 26.51 22.87
C ASP A 322 -13.20 25.82 22.15
N LEU A 323 -14.35 26.50 22.05
CA LEU A 323 -15.52 25.96 21.36
C LEU A 323 -15.33 25.97 19.84
N SER A 324 -14.75 27.04 19.29
CA SER A 324 -14.45 27.13 17.86
C SER A 324 -13.46 26.04 17.44
N GLU A 325 -12.40 25.84 18.21
CA GLU A 325 -11.39 24.81 17.93
C GLU A 325 -12.00 23.40 17.99
N ALA A 326 -12.75 23.08 19.05
CA ALA A 326 -13.43 21.78 19.18
C ALA A 326 -14.38 21.48 18.02
N LEU A 327 -15.16 22.48 17.56
CA LEU A 327 -16.05 22.31 16.41
C LEU A 327 -15.27 22.11 15.11
N GLN A 328 -14.18 22.84 14.91
CA GLN A 328 -13.31 22.67 13.73
C GLN A 328 -12.70 21.27 13.70
N GLU A 329 -12.18 20.77 14.83
CA GLU A 329 -11.65 19.40 14.94
C GLU A 329 -12.72 18.35 14.61
N GLN A 330 -13.94 18.53 15.11
CA GLN A 330 -15.04 17.60 14.84
C GLN A 330 -15.43 17.60 13.36
N VAL A 331 -15.48 18.76 12.71
CA VAL A 331 -15.72 18.85 11.25
C VAL A 331 -14.59 18.17 10.48
N LYS A 332 -13.32 18.44 10.83
CA LYS A 332 -12.15 17.81 10.19
C LYS A 332 -12.20 16.28 10.31
N SER A 333 -12.38 15.76 11.51
CA SER A 333 -12.47 14.31 11.76
C SER A 333 -13.63 13.66 10.98
N THR A 334 -14.79 14.31 10.99
CA THR A 334 -15.99 13.81 10.28
C THR A 334 -15.78 13.79 8.77
N THR A 335 -15.25 14.88 8.21
CA THR A 335 -15.02 15.01 6.77
C THR A 335 -13.95 14.05 6.27
N GLN A 336 -12.87 13.88 7.03
CA GLN A 336 -11.84 12.87 6.75
C GLN A 336 -12.45 11.46 6.68
N SER A 337 -13.29 11.09 7.65
CA SER A 337 -13.95 9.77 7.68
C SER A 337 -14.85 9.57 6.46
N LEU A 338 -15.69 10.56 6.13
CA LEU A 338 -16.55 10.51 4.94
C LEU A 338 -15.75 10.41 3.64
N SER A 339 -14.65 11.16 3.51
CA SER A 339 -13.78 11.09 2.33
C SER A 339 -13.09 9.73 2.20
N ALA A 340 -12.65 9.15 3.31
CA ALA A 340 -12.09 7.80 3.33
C ALA A 340 -13.13 6.76 2.92
N ASP A 341 -14.36 6.87 3.41
CA ASP A 341 -15.46 5.97 3.06
C ASP A 341 -15.84 6.09 1.57
N LEU A 342 -15.89 7.32 1.03
CA LEU A 342 -16.14 7.53 -0.40
C LEU A 342 -15.02 6.95 -1.28
N ALA A 343 -13.76 7.17 -0.89
CA ALA A 343 -12.59 6.66 -1.61
C ALA A 343 -12.48 5.13 -1.54
N ALA A 344 -12.84 4.53 -0.40
CA ALA A 344 -12.89 3.08 -0.22
C ALA A 344 -14.09 2.40 -0.91
N GLY A 345 -14.99 3.18 -1.52
CA GLY A 345 -16.21 2.66 -2.16
C GLY A 345 -17.31 2.25 -1.17
N LEU A 346 -17.19 2.61 0.12
CA LEU A 346 -18.21 2.35 1.14
C LEU A 346 -19.43 3.24 0.99
N LEU A 347 -19.24 4.45 0.45
CA LEU A 347 -20.31 5.34 0.05
C LEU A 347 -20.49 5.28 -1.46
N ASP A 348 -21.59 4.68 -1.91
CA ASP A 348 -21.99 4.72 -3.31
C ASP A 348 -22.81 5.96 -3.64
N LEU A 349 -22.12 7.10 -3.61
CA LEU A 349 -22.71 8.42 -3.79
C LEU A 349 -22.00 9.14 -4.94
N ASN A 350 -22.78 9.75 -5.82
CA ASN A 350 -22.27 10.71 -6.80
C ASN A 350 -21.95 12.07 -6.15
N GLY A 351 -21.35 12.98 -6.92
CA GLY A 351 -20.92 14.30 -6.45
C GLY A 351 -21.96 15.05 -5.61
N PRO A 352 -23.17 15.27 -6.14
CA PRO A 352 -24.23 15.95 -5.41
C PRO A 352 -24.71 15.18 -4.17
N GLN A 353 -24.82 13.85 -4.25
CA GLN A 353 -25.24 13.01 -3.13
C GLN A 353 -24.21 13.04 -1.98
N PHE A 354 -22.92 12.99 -2.30
CA PHE A 354 -21.86 13.04 -1.30
C PHE A 354 -21.75 14.43 -0.64
N HIS A 355 -21.91 15.50 -1.42
CA HIS A 355 -22.03 16.86 -0.87
C HIS A 355 -23.21 16.98 0.11
N ALA A 356 -24.39 16.45 -0.26
CA ALA A 356 -25.56 16.43 0.62
C ALA A 356 -25.32 15.60 1.89
N ARG A 357 -24.58 14.48 1.78
CA ARG A 357 -24.17 13.67 2.94
C ARG A 357 -23.27 14.47 3.90
N CYS A 358 -22.28 15.20 3.37
CA CYS A 358 -21.43 16.07 4.18
C CYS A 358 -22.27 17.11 4.95
N LEU A 359 -23.19 17.78 4.27
CA LEU A 359 -24.09 18.75 4.91
C LEU A 359 -25.00 18.11 5.98
N THR A 360 -25.45 16.88 5.75
CA THR A 360 -26.24 16.12 6.72
C THR A 360 -25.45 15.88 8.01
N GLU A 361 -24.19 15.47 7.91
CA GLU A 361 -23.33 15.30 9.09
C GLU A 361 -23.06 16.63 9.80
N MET A 362 -22.86 17.73 9.07
CA MET A 362 -22.73 19.06 9.69
C MET A 362 -24.00 19.46 10.47
N ASN A 363 -25.18 19.16 9.94
CA ASN A 363 -26.44 19.41 10.64
C ASN A 363 -26.58 18.51 11.89
N LYS A 364 -26.08 17.27 11.87
CA LYS A 364 -26.07 16.38 13.04
C LYS A 364 -25.13 16.90 14.13
N ILE A 365 -23.93 17.34 13.78
CA ILE A 365 -23.00 17.99 14.72
C ILE A 365 -23.70 19.18 15.38
N ASN A 366 -24.36 20.02 14.56
CA ASN A 366 -25.11 21.16 15.08
C ASN A 366 -26.27 20.72 16.01
N ALA A 367 -27.00 19.65 15.67
CA ALA A 367 -28.14 19.18 16.45
C ALA A 367 -27.75 18.55 17.79
N ALA A 368 -26.52 18.06 17.93
CA ALA A 368 -25.99 17.50 19.18
C ALA A 368 -25.70 18.57 20.27
N ARG A 369 -25.90 19.85 19.97
CA ARG A 369 -25.69 20.96 20.91
C ARG A 369 -26.69 20.93 22.08
N ALA A 370 -26.30 21.46 23.24
CA ALA A 370 -27.20 21.60 24.38
C ALA A 370 -28.36 22.56 24.08
N ASN A 371 -29.54 22.28 24.63
CA ASN A 371 -30.71 23.14 24.46
C ASN A 371 -30.42 24.58 24.94
N GLY A 372 -30.77 25.57 24.12
CA GLY A 372 -30.52 26.99 24.41
C GLY A 372 -29.18 27.54 23.92
N THR A 373 -28.30 26.70 23.36
CA THR A 373 -27.07 27.17 22.69
C THR A 373 -27.35 27.75 21.30
N LYS A 374 -26.52 28.71 20.87
CA LYS A 374 -26.64 29.37 19.56
C LYS A 374 -26.50 28.35 18.43
N ASP A 375 -27.18 28.63 17.32
CA ASP A 375 -27.07 27.81 16.11
C ASP A 375 -25.68 27.99 15.47
N HIS A 376 -24.97 26.88 15.25
CA HIS A 376 -23.63 26.85 14.65
C HIS A 376 -23.64 26.29 13.22
N ALA A 377 -24.82 26.04 12.61
CA ALA A 377 -24.92 25.42 11.29
C ALA A 377 -24.11 26.16 10.20
N ALA A 378 -24.20 27.50 10.18
CA ALA A 378 -23.47 28.30 9.20
C ALA A 378 -21.94 28.24 9.42
N PHE A 379 -21.49 28.18 10.68
CA PHE A 379 -20.08 28.06 11.03
C PHE A 379 -19.53 26.69 10.58
N LEU A 380 -20.24 25.60 10.91
CA LEU A 380 -19.85 24.24 10.55
C LEU A 380 -19.79 24.04 9.03
N LYS A 381 -20.79 24.53 8.29
CA LYS A 381 -20.80 24.48 6.83
C LYS A 381 -19.71 25.34 6.21
N GLY A 382 -19.46 26.53 6.76
CA GLY A 382 -18.34 27.37 6.32
C GLY A 382 -16.97 26.72 6.57
N CYS A 383 -16.80 26.03 7.69
CA CYS A 383 -15.62 25.23 8.01
C CYS A 383 -15.42 24.07 7.01
N LEU A 384 -16.48 23.31 6.73
CA LEU A 384 -16.49 22.25 5.69
C LEU A 384 -15.99 22.79 4.34
N TYR A 385 -16.47 23.96 3.93
CA TYR A 385 -16.08 24.57 2.67
C TYR A 385 -14.67 25.17 2.70
N ASP A 386 -14.20 25.66 3.84
CA ASP A 386 -12.80 26.06 4.00
C ASP A 386 -11.85 24.86 3.90
N ILE A 387 -12.23 23.71 4.47
CA ILE A 387 -11.52 22.43 4.32
C ILE A 387 -11.48 21.99 2.85
N ALA A 388 -12.61 22.07 2.14
CA ALA A 388 -12.67 21.76 0.71
C ALA A 388 -11.78 22.69 -0.12
N ASP A 389 -11.75 23.99 0.19
CA ASP A 389 -10.88 24.96 -0.49
C ASP A 389 -9.39 24.67 -0.27
N ARG A 390 -8.98 24.29 0.94
CA ARG A 390 -7.57 23.95 1.28
C ARG A 390 -7.10 22.57 0.79
N CYS A 391 -7.72 22.07 -0.28
CA CYS A 391 -7.45 20.76 -0.88
C CYS A 391 -7.83 19.51 -0.06
N LEU A 392 -8.53 19.63 1.08
CA LEU A 392 -8.70 18.51 2.02
C LEU A 392 -9.94 17.64 1.80
N LEU A 393 -10.92 18.14 1.06
CA LEU A 393 -12.16 17.44 0.74
C LEU A 393 -12.45 17.54 -0.76
N ARG A 394 -12.75 16.43 -1.41
CA ARG A 394 -13.32 16.36 -2.77
C ARG A 394 -14.76 15.88 -2.69
N PHE A 395 -15.61 16.38 -3.58
CA PHE A 395 -17.00 15.98 -3.61
C PHE A 395 -17.26 14.82 -4.57
N ASP A 396 -16.35 14.56 -5.49
CA ASP A 396 -16.34 13.46 -6.43
C ASP A 396 -15.31 12.39 -6.07
N ARG A 397 -15.48 11.18 -6.63
CA ARG A 397 -14.42 10.18 -6.62
C ARG A 397 -13.32 10.65 -7.57
N SER A 398 -12.07 10.59 -7.14
CA SER A 398 -10.93 10.75 -8.05
C SER A 398 -11.07 9.72 -9.16
N VAL A 399 -11.30 10.18 -10.39
CA VAL A 399 -11.22 9.32 -11.57
C VAL A 399 -9.75 8.96 -11.71
N SER A 400 -9.44 7.68 -11.43
CA SER A 400 -8.16 7.05 -11.71
C SER A 400 -7.87 7.03 -13.20
#